data_AF-A0A8S3K9I6-F1
#
_entry.id   AF-A0A8S3K9I6-F1
#
_cell.length_a   1.000
_cell.length_b   1.000
_cell.length_c   1.000
_cell.angle_alpha   90.00
_cell.angle_beta   90.00
_cell.angle_gamma   90.00
#
_symmetry.space_group_name_H-M   'P 1'
#
loop_
_entity.id
_entity.type
_entity.pdbx_description
1 polymer ?
#
loop_
_entity_poly.entity_id
_entity_poly.type
_entity_poly.pdbx_seq_one_letter_code
_entity_poly.pdbx_strand_id
1 'polypeptide(L)'
;PNLIERTNKYLLDLRLAHWITQKQYELLCVKPSEAKLAHLYYLPKIHKPGTPLRPIVSGLKHPTIKISTYLDQLLRPLFYKIGLKTTTTSGFEVMKQVFEWSTTNLRKETLLCTIDVVDLYTMIPQTEGVLAIKKMLDYLELKQIGGLKIETIIRLSRFVMRN
;
A
#
# COMPACT_ATOMS: atom_id res chain seq x y z
N PRO A 1 -25.27 -6.00 -1.44
CA PRO A 1 -25.06 -5.29 -0.16
C PRO A 1 -24.23 -4.02 -0.37
N ASN A 2 -24.76 -2.86 0.03
CA ASN A 2 -24.10 -1.57 -0.12
C ASN A 2 -22.75 -1.61 0.60
N LEU A 3 -21.63 -1.47 -0.12
CA LEU A 3 -20.29 -1.57 0.47
C LEU A 3 -20.07 -0.52 1.59
N ILE A 4 -20.80 0.59 1.53
CA ILE A 4 -20.82 1.61 2.59
C ILE A 4 -21.37 1.03 3.89
N GLU A 5 -22.53 0.37 3.83
CA GLU A 5 -23.14 -0.28 5.00
C GLU A 5 -22.21 -1.37 5.55
N ARG A 6 -21.59 -2.17 4.67
CA ARG A 6 -20.63 -3.20 5.08
C ARG A 6 -19.43 -2.59 5.82
N THR A 7 -18.85 -1.52 5.29
CA THR A 7 -17.71 -0.84 5.91
C THR A 7 -18.08 -0.23 7.25
N ASN A 8 -19.19 0.53 7.30
CA ASN A 8 -19.61 1.18 8.54
C ASN A 8 -20.03 0.17 9.61
N LYS A 9 -20.70 -0.93 9.22
CA LYS A 9 -21.02 -2.03 10.14
C LYS A 9 -19.75 -2.66 10.70
N TYR A 10 -18.77 -2.96 9.85
CA TYR A 10 -17.49 -3.52 10.29
C TYR A 10 -16.77 -2.60 11.29
N LEU A 11 -16.74 -1.29 11.02
CA LEU A 11 -16.17 -0.31 11.95
C LEU A 11 -16.96 -0.22 13.26
N LEU A 12 -18.29 -0.33 13.21
CA LEU A 12 -19.14 -0.35 14.40
C LEU A 12 -18.84 -1.58 15.27
N ASP A 13 -18.71 -2.76 14.67
CA ASP A 13 -18.38 -4.00 15.37
C ASP A 13 -17.00 -3.89 16.06
N LEU A 14 -16.00 -3.32 15.37
CA LEU A 14 -14.68 -3.06 15.96
C LEU A 14 -14.74 -2.08 17.13
N ARG A 15 -15.59 -1.04 17.04
CA ARG A 15 -15.78 -0.07 18.12
C ARG A 15 -16.45 -0.70 19.33
N LEU A 16 -17.53 -1.45 19.13
CA LEU A 16 -18.27 -2.13 20.20
C LEU A 16 -17.41 -3.15 20.93
N ALA A 17 -16.51 -3.83 20.22
CA ALA A 17 -15.52 -4.73 20.81
C ALA A 17 -14.23 -4.02 21.29
N HIS A 18 -14.23 -2.69 21.38
CA HIS A 18 -13.13 -1.86 21.90
C HIS A 18 -11.78 -2.02 21.16
N TRP A 19 -11.80 -2.42 19.88
CA TRP A 19 -10.60 -2.46 19.03
C TRP A 19 -10.21 -1.08 18.48
N ILE A 20 -11.18 -0.17 18.39
CA ILE A 20 -11.00 1.24 18.02
C ILE A 20 -11.79 2.14 18.97
N THR A 21 -11.32 3.37 19.15
CA THR A 21 -12.00 4.40 19.95
C THR A 21 -13.20 5.01 19.21
N GLN A 22 -14.09 5.70 19.94
CA GLN A 22 -15.19 6.48 19.35
C GLN A 22 -14.69 7.49 18.32
N LYS A 23 -13.60 8.22 18.64
CA LYS A 23 -12.99 9.21 17.74
C LYS A 23 -12.47 8.56 16.45
N GLN A 24 -11.84 7.39 16.54
CA GLN A 24 -11.38 6.65 15.36
C GLN A 24 -12.55 6.13 14.53
N TYR A 25 -13.62 5.64 15.17
CA TYR A 25 -14.83 5.22 14.46
C TYR A 25 -15.44 6.37 13.65
N GLU A 26 -15.62 7.54 14.25
CA GLU A 26 -16.15 8.73 13.57
C GLU A 26 -15.25 9.19 12.43
N LEU A 27 -13.93 9.12 12.61
CA LEU A 27 -12.95 9.46 11.58
C LEU A 27 -13.02 8.49 10.38
N LEU A 28 -13.21 7.20 10.63
CA LEU A 28 -13.11 6.15 9.63
C LEU A 28 -14.43 5.88 8.90
N CYS A 29 -15.58 6.16 9.52
CA CYS A 29 -16.89 5.97 8.90
C CYS A 29 -17.09 6.87 7.67
N VAL A 30 -17.79 6.33 6.68
CA VAL A 30 -18.06 7.01 5.40
C VAL A 30 -19.56 7.31 5.28
N LYS A 31 -19.90 8.55 4.93
CA LYS A 31 -21.29 8.92 4.63
C LYS A 31 -21.63 8.54 3.19
N PRO A 32 -22.90 8.21 2.88
CA PRO A 32 -23.32 7.94 1.49
C PRO A 32 -22.98 9.04 0.49
N SER A 33 -23.03 10.31 0.91
CA SER A 33 -22.67 11.46 0.08
C SER A 33 -21.17 11.59 -0.22
N GLU A 34 -20.31 10.93 0.57
CA GLU A 34 -18.86 10.96 0.43
C GLU A 34 -18.33 9.83 -0.48
N ALA A 35 -19.09 8.74 -0.61
CA ALA A 35 -18.69 7.55 -1.35
C ALA A 35 -19.21 7.55 -2.80
N LYS A 36 -18.39 7.04 -3.72
CA LYS A 36 -18.75 6.79 -5.12
C LYS A 36 -18.20 5.45 -5.57
N LEU A 37 -18.83 4.87 -6.58
CA LEU A 37 -18.29 3.71 -7.28
C LEU A 37 -16.93 4.05 -7.90
N ALA A 38 -16.03 3.07 -7.94
CA ALA A 38 -14.75 3.24 -8.59
C ALA A 38 -14.94 3.42 -10.11
N HIS A 39 -14.12 4.26 -10.72
CA HIS A 39 -14.17 4.52 -12.17
C HIS A 39 -13.06 3.75 -12.87
N LEU A 40 -13.40 2.96 -13.88
CA LEU A 40 -12.44 2.31 -14.76
C LEU A 40 -12.14 3.23 -15.95
N TYR A 41 -10.86 3.50 -16.20
CA TYR A 41 -10.40 4.20 -17.40
C TYR A 41 -9.10 3.61 -17.91
N TYR A 42 -8.69 3.97 -19.11
CA TYR A 42 -7.53 3.41 -19.78
C TYR A 42 -6.51 4.50 -20.12
N LEU A 43 -5.23 4.23 -19.86
CA LEU A 43 -4.12 5.10 -20.26
C LEU A 43 -3.26 4.41 -21.34
N PRO A 44 -2.95 5.07 -22.46
CA PRO A 44 -2.11 4.46 -23.50
C PRO A 44 -0.64 4.35 -23.06
N LYS A 45 -0.02 3.19 -23.30
CA LYS A 45 1.44 3.01 -23.15
C LYS A 45 2.14 3.42 -24.45
N ILE A 46 2.24 4.73 -24.71
CA ILE A 46 2.77 5.31 -25.97
C ILE A 46 4.22 4.90 -26.30
N HIS A 47 4.98 4.44 -25.31
CA HIS A 47 6.36 3.98 -25.46
C HIS A 47 6.47 2.50 -25.88
N LYS A 48 5.35 1.78 -26.09
CA LYS A 48 5.34 0.38 -26.51
C LYS A 48 4.72 0.24 -27.91
N PRO A 49 5.23 -0.68 -28.76
CA PRO A 49 4.62 -0.97 -30.07
C PRO A 49 3.14 -1.33 -29.94
N GLY A 50 2.32 -0.83 -30.87
CA GLY A 50 0.86 -1.03 -30.85
C GLY A 50 0.11 -0.27 -29.76
N THR A 51 0.79 0.57 -28.97
CA THR A 51 0.20 1.46 -27.95
C THR A 51 -0.83 0.77 -27.04
N PRO A 52 -0.44 -0.33 -26.34
CA PRO A 52 -1.36 -1.07 -25.49
C PRO A 52 -1.93 -0.19 -24.38
N LEU A 53 -3.19 -0.44 -24.01
CA LEU A 53 -3.89 0.29 -22.96
C LEU A 53 -3.55 -0.28 -21.57
N ARG A 54 -3.38 0.61 -20.59
CA ARG A 54 -3.26 0.28 -19.17
C ARG A 54 -4.61 0.57 -18.49
N PRO A 55 -5.37 -0.44 -18.05
CA PRO A 55 -6.56 -0.20 -17.24
C PRO A 55 -6.17 0.36 -15.87
N ILE A 56 -6.92 1.37 -15.40
CA ILE A 56 -6.78 1.97 -14.07
C ILE A 56 -8.16 2.05 -13.42
N VAL A 57 -8.25 1.58 -12.18
CA VAL A 57 -9.44 1.71 -11.34
C VAL A 57 -9.23 2.84 -10.34
N SER A 58 -9.91 3.96 -10.53
CA SER A 58 -9.87 5.09 -9.60
C SER A 58 -10.88 4.92 -8.47
N GLY A 59 -10.36 4.67 -7.26
CA GLY A 59 -11.13 4.53 -6.02
C GLY A 59 -11.06 5.74 -5.10
N LEU A 60 -10.90 6.97 -5.62
CA LEU A 60 -10.68 8.17 -4.79
C LEU A 60 -11.81 8.48 -3.78
N LYS A 61 -13.02 7.97 -4.05
CA LYS A 61 -14.18 8.07 -3.15
C LYS A 61 -14.72 6.69 -2.79
N HIS A 62 -13.85 5.68 -2.79
CA HIS A 62 -14.25 4.33 -2.46
C HIS A 62 -14.67 4.23 -0.97
N PRO A 63 -15.64 3.37 -0.59
CA PRO A 63 -16.07 3.24 0.81
C PRO A 63 -14.95 2.87 1.79
N THR A 64 -13.83 2.30 1.32
CA THR A 64 -12.66 1.95 2.15
C THR A 64 -11.59 3.04 2.20
N ILE A 65 -11.77 4.18 1.51
CA ILE A 65 -10.70 5.18 1.32
C ILE A 65 -10.21 5.78 2.64
N LYS A 66 -11.11 6.09 3.59
CA LYS A 66 -10.72 6.66 4.88
C LYS A 66 -9.86 5.69 5.70
N ILE A 67 -10.18 4.39 5.65
CA ILE A 67 -9.37 3.34 6.27
C ILE A 67 -8.01 3.24 5.60
N SER A 68 -7.96 3.19 4.26
CA SER A 68 -6.71 3.11 3.50
C SER A 68 -5.79 4.30 3.78
N THR A 69 -6.33 5.52 3.77
CA THR A 69 -5.57 6.74 4.07
C THR A 69 -5.05 6.75 5.50
N TYR A 70 -5.87 6.34 6.46
CA TYR A 70 -5.44 6.26 7.86
C TYR A 70 -4.33 5.22 8.06
N LEU A 71 -4.46 4.04 7.45
CA LEU A 71 -3.41 3.01 7.47
C LEU A 71 -2.11 3.51 6.82
N ASP A 72 -2.20 4.19 5.68
CA ASP A 72 -1.03 4.76 5.01
C ASP A 72 -0.28 5.76 5.90
N GLN A 73 -1.00 6.66 6.57
CA GLN A 73 -0.41 7.63 7.51
C GLN A 73 0.35 6.94 8.66
N LEU A 74 -0.14 5.80 9.14
CA LEU A 74 0.49 5.04 10.22
C LEU A 74 1.68 4.20 9.72
N LEU A 75 1.54 3.55 8.56
CA LEU A 75 2.50 2.57 8.06
C LEU A 75 3.65 3.19 7.27
N ARG A 76 3.42 4.29 6.54
CA ARG A 76 4.40 4.92 5.66
C ARG A 76 5.69 5.37 6.39
N PRO A 77 5.62 6.02 7.57
CA PRO A 77 6.85 6.37 8.30
C PRO A 77 7.67 5.14 8.73
N LEU A 78 6.98 4.04 9.07
CA LEU A 78 7.63 2.78 9.46
C LEU A 78 8.29 2.11 8.28
N PHE A 79 7.61 2.12 7.12
CA PHE A 79 8.20 1.67 5.87
C PHE A 79 9.48 2.45 5.56
N TYR A 80 9.50 3.78 5.68
CA TYR A 80 10.72 4.55 5.42
C TYR A 80 11.86 4.19 6.40
N LYS A 81 11.56 3.92 7.66
CA LYS A 81 12.59 3.51 8.64
C LYS A 81 13.33 2.24 8.23
N ILE A 82 12.67 1.30 7.53
CA ILE A 82 13.26 0.03 7.12
C ILE A 82 13.68 0.01 5.63
N GLY A 83 12.88 0.62 4.77
CA GLY A 83 12.94 0.49 3.32
C GLY A 83 14.04 1.33 2.70
N LEU A 84 14.43 2.46 3.31
CA LEU A 84 15.49 3.32 2.78
C LEU A 84 16.85 2.61 2.63
N LYS A 85 17.05 1.46 3.29
CA LYS A 85 18.26 0.63 3.11
C LYS A 85 18.27 -0.15 1.79
N THR A 86 17.11 -0.42 1.21
CA THR A 86 16.94 -1.31 0.04
C THR A 86 16.16 -0.66 -1.10
N THR A 87 15.68 0.57 -0.89
CA THR A 87 14.93 1.35 -1.89
C THR A 87 15.61 2.68 -2.12
N THR A 88 15.60 3.13 -3.36
CA THR A 88 16.00 4.49 -3.74
C THR A 88 14.77 5.36 -4.00
N THR A 89 14.90 6.66 -3.79
CA THR A 89 13.90 7.66 -4.15
C THR A 89 14.23 8.38 -5.44
N SER A 90 15.42 8.16 -6.02
CA SER A 90 15.94 8.90 -7.17
C SER A 90 16.72 8.01 -8.13
N GLY A 91 16.26 7.92 -9.37
CA GLY A 91 17.00 7.22 -10.43
C GLY A 91 18.38 7.83 -10.70
N PHE A 92 18.54 9.14 -10.47
CA PHE A 92 19.83 9.81 -10.61
C PHE A 92 20.83 9.33 -9.55
N GLU A 93 20.39 9.15 -8.30
CA GLU A 93 21.25 8.62 -7.24
C GLU A 93 21.68 7.18 -7.53
N VAL A 94 20.77 6.36 -8.08
CA VAL A 94 21.12 5.00 -8.54
C VAL A 94 22.22 5.04 -9.59
N MET A 95 22.08 5.89 -10.61
CA MET A 95 23.09 6.00 -11.67
C MET A 95 24.43 6.48 -11.13
N LYS A 96 24.43 7.44 -10.20
CA LYS A 96 25.64 7.91 -9.53
C LYS A 96 26.32 6.79 -8.74
N GLN A 97 25.55 6.03 -7.94
CA GLN A 97 26.08 4.91 -7.15
C GLN A 97 26.65 3.80 -8.04
N VAL A 98 25.98 3.46 -9.14
CA VAL A 98 26.47 2.48 -10.12
C VAL A 98 27.76 2.96 -10.78
N PHE A 99 27.83 4.25 -11.15
CA PHE A 99 29.03 4.84 -11.74
C PHE A 99 30.20 4.80 -10.76
N GLU A 100 30.02 5.29 -9.53
CA GLU A 100 31.03 5.26 -8.47
C GLU A 100 31.52 3.83 -8.19
N TRP A 101 30.58 2.88 -8.04
CA TRP A 101 30.91 1.47 -7.86
C TRP A 101 31.75 0.92 -9.02
N SER A 102 31.41 1.28 -10.27
CA SER A 102 32.09 0.79 -11.48
C SER A 102 33.55 1.23 -11.56
N THR A 103 33.90 2.40 -11.02
CA THR A 103 35.29 2.91 -11.06
C THR A 103 36.29 1.99 -10.36
N THR A 104 35.84 1.23 -9.36
CA THR A 104 36.71 0.40 -8.51
C THR A 104 36.45 -1.10 -8.70
N ASN A 105 35.20 -1.48 -9.00
CA ASN A 105 34.77 -2.88 -8.92
C ASN A 105 34.48 -3.53 -10.29
N LEU A 106 34.44 -2.75 -11.37
CA LEU A 106 34.11 -3.28 -12.70
C LEU A 106 35.27 -4.12 -13.23
N ARG A 107 34.97 -5.37 -13.59
CA ARG A 107 35.91 -6.30 -14.22
C ARG A 107 35.38 -6.70 -15.59
N LYS A 108 36.25 -7.29 -16.41
CA LYS A 108 35.88 -7.76 -17.75
C LYS A 108 34.75 -8.80 -17.71
N GLU A 109 34.68 -9.59 -16.64
CA GLU A 109 33.69 -10.65 -16.42
C GLU A 109 32.42 -10.14 -15.71
N THR A 110 32.34 -8.86 -15.35
CA THR A 110 31.16 -8.30 -14.68
C THR A 110 29.97 -8.28 -15.63
N LEU A 111 28.87 -8.87 -15.20
CA LEU A 111 27.59 -8.84 -15.91
C LEU A 111 26.64 -7.87 -15.24
N LEU A 112 26.05 -6.98 -16.03
CA LEU A 112 24.92 -6.16 -15.61
C LEU A 112 23.63 -6.87 -15.98
N CYS A 113 22.85 -7.25 -14.97
CA CYS A 113 21.55 -7.88 -15.15
C CYS A 113 20.45 -6.92 -14.73
N THR A 114 19.42 -6.78 -15.57
CA THR A 114 18.20 -6.05 -15.23
C THR A 114 17.03 -7.01 -15.17
N ILE A 115 16.13 -6.80 -14.21
CA ILE A 115 14.93 -7.62 -14.01
C ILE A 115 13.75 -6.66 -13.90
N ASP A 116 12.70 -6.93 -14.67
CA ASP A 116 11.44 -6.19 -14.63
C ASP A 116 10.30 -7.12 -14.21
N VAL A 117 9.42 -6.62 -13.34
CA VAL A 117 8.25 -7.37 -12.88
C VAL A 117 7.04 -6.93 -13.69
N VAL A 118 6.48 -7.87 -14.45
CA VAL A 118 5.29 -7.64 -15.26
C VAL A 118 4.06 -7.54 -14.37
N ASP A 119 3.22 -6.53 -14.64
CA ASP A 119 1.90 -6.34 -14.01
C ASP A 119 1.89 -6.41 -12.47
N LEU A 120 2.92 -5.81 -11.85
CA LEU A 120 3.16 -5.82 -10.40
C LEU A 120 1.88 -5.62 -9.57
N TYR A 121 1.11 -4.55 -9.83
CA TYR A 121 -0.06 -4.21 -9.01
C TYR A 121 -1.16 -5.27 -9.02
N THR A 122 -1.40 -5.94 -10.16
CA THR A 122 -2.44 -6.97 -10.27
C THR A 122 -1.96 -8.34 -9.78
N MET A 123 -0.65 -8.52 -9.66
CA MET A 123 -0.04 -9.79 -9.25
C MET A 123 0.34 -9.85 -7.76
N ILE A 124 0.17 -8.77 -6.99
CA ILE A 124 0.42 -8.80 -5.54
C ILE A 124 -0.67 -9.64 -4.85
N PRO A 125 -0.33 -10.78 -4.22
CA PRO A 125 -1.31 -11.59 -3.51
C PRO A 125 -1.80 -10.86 -2.25
N GLN A 126 -3.12 -10.77 -2.08
CA GLN A 126 -3.72 -9.97 -1.01
C GLN A 126 -3.36 -10.48 0.40
N THR A 127 -3.28 -11.79 0.59
CA THR A 127 -2.96 -12.38 1.89
C THR A 127 -1.51 -12.08 2.28
N GLU A 128 -0.60 -12.26 1.35
CA GLU A 128 0.83 -12.03 1.47
C GLU A 128 1.12 -10.55 1.68
N GLY A 129 0.38 -9.65 1.03
CA GLY A 129 0.46 -8.21 1.28
C GLY A 129 0.16 -7.85 2.74
N VAL A 130 -0.89 -8.44 3.33
CA VAL A 130 -1.21 -8.25 4.75
C VAL A 130 -0.16 -8.88 5.67
N LEU A 131 0.36 -10.06 5.31
CA LEU A 131 1.44 -10.72 6.06
C LEU A 131 2.75 -9.94 6.00
N ALA A 132 3.04 -9.25 4.90
CA ALA A 132 4.21 -8.38 4.77
C ALA A 132 4.12 -7.19 5.74
N ILE A 133 2.93 -6.60 5.89
CA ILE A 133 2.68 -5.58 6.92
C ILE A 133 2.96 -6.17 8.31
N LYS A 134 2.39 -7.33 8.64
CA LYS A 134 2.65 -7.99 9.93
C LYS A 134 4.13 -8.22 10.17
N LYS A 135 4.86 -8.76 9.18
CA LYS A 135 6.30 -9.02 9.26
C LYS A 135 7.10 -7.75 9.52
N MET A 136 6.75 -6.64 8.87
CA MET A 136 7.37 -5.34 9.14
C MET A 136 7.13 -4.88 10.58
N LEU A 137 5.90 -5.02 11.07
CA LEU A 137 5.52 -4.61 12.42
C LEU A 137 6.22 -5.45 13.50
N ASP A 138 6.31 -6.78 13.28
CA ASP A 138 7.04 -7.71 14.14
C ASP A 138 8.54 -7.39 14.14
N TYR A 139 9.14 -7.12 12.98
CA TYR A 139 10.55 -6.73 12.86
C TYR A 139 10.89 -5.44 13.61
N LEU A 140 9.93 -4.51 13.72
CA LEU A 140 10.07 -3.28 14.49
C LEU A 140 9.71 -3.44 15.97
N GLU A 141 9.34 -4.66 16.40
CA GLU A 141 8.94 -5.00 17.77
C GLU A 141 7.82 -4.09 18.33
N LEU A 142 6.97 -3.59 17.43
CA LEU A 142 5.87 -2.72 17.82
C LEU A 142 4.78 -3.55 18.50
N LYS A 143 4.01 -2.92 19.38
CA LYS A 143 2.77 -3.51 19.94
C LYS A 143 1.53 -2.73 19.53
N GLN A 144 1.71 -1.44 19.24
CA GLN A 144 0.66 -0.53 18.79
C GLN A 144 1.23 0.64 17.98
N ILE A 145 0.40 1.24 17.12
CA ILE A 145 0.74 2.43 16.31
C ILE A 145 -0.48 3.34 16.27
N GLY A 146 -0.28 4.64 16.52
CA GLY A 146 -1.39 5.61 16.48
C GLY A 146 -2.54 5.29 17.43
N GLY A 147 -2.25 4.62 18.56
CA GLY A 147 -3.25 4.16 19.53
C GLY A 147 -4.01 2.90 19.12
N LEU A 148 -3.62 2.23 18.03
CA LEU A 148 -4.19 0.94 17.62
C LEU A 148 -3.22 -0.20 17.89
N LYS A 149 -3.72 -1.30 18.47
CA LYS A 149 -2.99 -2.58 18.53
C LYS A 149 -2.68 -3.08 17.12
N ILE A 150 -1.58 -3.80 16.95
CA ILE A 150 -1.19 -4.38 15.65
C ILE A 150 -2.29 -5.26 15.08
N GLU A 151 -2.98 -6.04 15.90
CA GLU A 151 -4.08 -6.89 15.46
C GLU A 151 -5.19 -6.06 14.79
N THR A 152 -5.48 -4.86 15.30
CA THR A 152 -6.44 -3.94 14.68
C THR A 152 -5.93 -3.44 13.34
N ILE A 153 -4.64 -3.08 13.24
CA ILE A 153 -4.02 -2.66 11.97
C ILE A 153 -4.15 -3.76 10.93
N ILE A 154 -3.80 -5.01 11.27
CA ILE A 154 -3.89 -6.16 10.37
C ILE A 154 -5.34 -6.45 9.95
N ARG A 155 -6.29 -6.33 10.88
CA ARG A 155 -7.74 -6.46 10.59
C ARG A 155 -8.23 -5.40 9.60
N LEU A 156 -7.83 -4.14 9.78
CA LEU A 156 -8.18 -3.04 8.88
C LEU A 156 -7.51 -3.22 7.50
N SER A 157 -6.22 -3.56 7.45
CA SER A 157 -5.50 -3.82 6.20
C SER A 157 -6.16 -4.96 5.41
N ARG A 158 -6.51 -6.06 6.08
CA ARG A 158 -7.23 -7.18 5.44
C ARG A 158 -8.59 -6.77 4.92
N PHE A 159 -9.31 -5.90 5.63
CA PHE A 159 -10.61 -5.40 5.18
C PHE A 159 -10.48 -4.58 3.91
N VAL A 160 -9.51 -3.65 3.85
CA VAL A 160 -9.22 -2.83 2.66
C VAL A 160 -8.78 -3.70 1.48
N MET A 161 -7.86 -4.64 1.68
CA MET A 161 -7.35 -5.47 0.56
C MET A 161 -8.41 -6.37 -0.07
N ARG A 162 -9.47 -6.72 0.67
CA ARG A 162 -10.56 -7.59 0.20
C ARG A 162 -11.75 -6.83 -0.41
N ASN A 163 -11.78 -5.50 -0.30
CA ASN A 163 -12.91 -4.67 -0.71
C ASN A 163 -12.46 -3.39 -1.41
#